data_AF-A0A7L2U986-F1
#
_entry.id   AF-A0A7L2U986-F1
#
_cell.length_a   1.000
_cell.length_b   1.000
_cell.length_c   1.000
_cell.angle_alpha   90.00
_cell.angle_beta   90.00
_cell.angle_gamma   90.00
#
_symmetry.space_group_name_H-M   'P 1'
#
loop_
_entity.id
_entity.type
_entity.pdbx_description
1 polymer ?
#
loop_
_entity_poly.entity_id
_entity_poly.type
_entity_poly.pdbx_seq_one_letter_code
_entity_poly.pdbx_strand_id
1 'polypeptide(L)'
;MFMLLAFGLLLQEILANSQAENLTEFKTIPEEPLYSYEVINLPDEHIPYFLHNNQHIAGICKQDSHCPYKKYLKKLRSCWGYEKSCKSDYRFSYPVCDYVETGWANDIETAQQIFWKQADFGYIRERLNEMKTHCKPAATGDSSLTCSQYLQHCRATNLYIDLRTVKRNHDRFKEDFLQKGEIGGHCSLDVQAFLAEGQRKSPLQSWFAELQTFTALNFRPLEDEKCDVVIEKPTYFMKLDAGVNMYHHFCDFVNLYITQHINNSFGTDVNIVMWDTVS
;
A
#
# COMPACT_ATOMS: atom_id res chain seq x y z
N MET A 1 85.16 13.41 4.23
CA MET A 1 84.40 14.67 4.10
C MET A 1 83.85 14.78 2.68
N PHE A 2 82.90 13.91 2.30
CA PHE A 2 82.04 13.98 1.10
C PHE A 2 81.02 12.80 1.08
N MET A 3 80.68 12.26 2.26
CA MET A 3 79.76 11.12 2.43
C MET A 3 78.73 11.34 3.55
N LEU A 4 78.67 12.56 4.10
CA LEU A 4 77.71 12.96 5.15
C LEU A 4 76.67 13.98 4.65
N LEU A 5 76.78 14.45 3.40
CA LEU A 5 75.83 15.39 2.78
C LEU A 5 74.75 14.69 1.93
N ALA A 6 74.94 13.42 1.55
CA ALA A 6 73.95 12.66 0.78
C ALA A 6 72.83 12.05 1.65
N PHE A 7 73.08 11.84 2.95
CA PHE A 7 72.09 11.29 3.89
C PHE A 7 71.17 12.36 4.51
N GLY A 8 71.55 13.64 4.48
CA GLY A 8 70.72 14.74 4.99
C GLY A 8 69.59 15.16 4.06
N LEU A 9 69.78 15.02 2.73
CA LEU A 9 68.79 15.39 1.72
C LEU A 9 67.74 14.29 1.49
N LEU A 10 68.11 13.01 1.61
CA LEU A 10 67.16 11.89 1.51
C LEU A 10 66.21 11.80 2.72
N LEU A 11 66.63 12.24 3.91
CA LEU A 11 65.75 12.21 5.09
C LEU A 11 64.68 13.31 5.06
N GLN A 12 64.96 14.45 4.40
CA GLN A 12 63.99 15.54 4.23
C GLN A 12 62.91 15.19 3.19
N GLU A 13 63.24 14.45 2.13
CA GLU A 13 62.24 13.98 1.17
C GLU A 13 61.32 12.88 1.74
N ILE A 14 61.84 12.01 2.61
CA ILE A 14 61.02 10.95 3.25
C ILE A 14 60.08 11.52 4.32
N LEU A 15 60.50 12.54 5.07
CA LEU A 15 59.63 13.21 6.07
C LEU A 15 58.63 14.18 5.46
N ALA A 16 58.91 14.76 4.28
CA ALA A 16 57.95 15.58 3.54
C ALA A 16 56.91 14.72 2.81
N ASN A 17 57.26 13.49 2.39
CA ASN A 17 56.36 12.58 1.69
C ASN A 17 55.52 11.70 2.62
N SER A 18 55.77 11.71 3.94
CA SER A 18 54.96 10.98 4.93
C SER A 18 53.86 11.83 5.59
N GLN A 19 53.69 13.09 5.18
CA GLN A 19 52.63 13.98 5.68
C GLN A 19 51.53 14.28 4.64
N ALA A 20 51.56 13.64 3.48
CA ALA A 20 50.63 13.90 2.39
C ALA A 20 49.92 12.62 1.89
N GLU A 21 49.51 11.71 2.78
CA GLU A 21 48.62 10.61 2.42
C GLU A 21 47.96 10.00 3.67
N ASN A 22 47.14 10.81 4.35
CA ASN A 22 46.07 10.32 5.22
C ASN A 22 45.08 11.45 5.49
N LEU A 23 44.56 12.03 4.42
CA LEU A 23 43.18 12.49 4.45
C LEU A 23 42.34 11.22 4.32
N THR A 24 42.10 10.57 5.45
CA THR A 24 40.87 9.80 5.63
C THR A 24 39.75 10.73 5.17
N GLU A 25 39.27 10.49 3.96
CA GLU A 25 37.99 10.93 3.49
C GLU A 25 36.99 10.27 4.46
N PHE A 26 36.79 10.92 5.61
CA PHE A 26 35.60 10.72 6.41
C PHE A 26 34.48 11.09 5.44
N LYS A 27 33.93 10.08 4.75
CA LYS A 27 32.60 10.19 4.18
C LYS A 27 31.74 10.65 5.34
N THR A 28 31.45 11.94 5.35
CA THR A 28 30.48 12.56 6.24
C THR A 28 29.23 11.72 6.06
N ILE A 29 28.98 10.87 7.04
CA ILE A 29 27.76 10.09 7.12
C ILE A 29 26.65 11.15 7.07
N PRO A 30 25.78 11.14 6.05
CA PRO A 30 24.75 12.18 5.90
C PRO A 30 23.97 12.27 7.21
N GLU A 31 23.92 13.43 7.87
CA GLU A 31 23.30 13.52 9.21
C GLU A 31 21.83 13.05 9.22
N GLU A 32 21.17 13.08 8.07
CA GLU A 32 19.81 12.60 7.88
C GLU A 32 19.77 11.30 7.05
N PRO A 33 18.82 10.38 7.35
CA PRO A 33 18.61 9.21 6.53
C PRO A 33 18.15 9.60 5.12
N LEU A 34 18.57 8.83 4.12
CA LEU A 34 18.19 9.01 2.72
C LEU A 34 16.73 8.62 2.42
N TYR A 35 16.05 8.01 3.40
CA TYR A 35 14.65 7.62 3.34
C TYR A 35 14.03 7.62 4.73
N SER A 36 12.77 8.02 4.85
CA SER A 36 12.02 8.00 6.11
C SER A 36 11.61 6.57 6.49
N TYR A 37 12.53 5.77 7.03
CA TYR A 37 12.26 4.36 7.38
C TYR A 37 11.14 4.18 8.42
N GLU A 38 10.86 5.20 9.23
CA GLU A 38 9.80 5.23 10.24
C GLU A 38 8.40 4.94 9.67
N VAL A 39 8.18 5.22 8.38
CA VAL A 39 6.89 4.99 7.71
C VAL A 39 6.66 3.50 7.39
N ILE A 40 7.66 2.65 7.54
CA ILE A 40 7.57 1.21 7.32
C ILE A 40 7.16 0.56 8.65
N ASN A 41 5.88 0.68 9.02
CA ASN A 41 5.34 0.03 10.22
C ASN A 41 4.96 -1.43 9.91
N LEU A 42 5.97 -2.27 9.74
CA LEU A 42 5.83 -3.70 9.49
C LEU A 42 6.63 -4.51 10.54
N PRO A 43 6.16 -5.71 10.90
CA PRO A 43 6.96 -6.65 11.69
C PRO A 43 8.33 -6.92 11.06
N ASP A 44 9.34 -7.15 11.89
CA ASP A 44 10.73 -7.41 11.47
C ASP A 44 10.83 -8.60 10.48
N GLU A 45 9.94 -9.59 10.61
CA GLU A 45 9.84 -10.75 9.72
C GLU A 45 9.29 -10.41 8.32
N HIS A 46 8.54 -9.31 8.19
CA HIS A 46 7.93 -8.87 6.94
C HIS A 46 8.87 -7.99 6.10
N ILE A 47 9.90 -7.41 6.71
CA ILE A 47 10.82 -6.49 6.05
C ILE A 47 11.50 -7.06 4.79
N PRO A 48 12.01 -8.31 4.76
CA PRO A 48 12.59 -8.88 3.53
C PRO A 48 11.63 -8.84 2.33
N TYR A 49 10.37 -9.16 2.58
CA TYR A 49 9.30 -9.25 1.60
C TYR A 49 8.88 -7.86 1.11
N PHE A 50 8.78 -6.89 2.02
CA PHE A 50 8.59 -5.49 1.68
C PHE A 50 9.72 -4.95 0.80
N LEU A 51 10.98 -5.20 1.16
CA LEU A 51 12.14 -4.75 0.38
C LEU A 51 12.22 -5.44 -0.98
N HIS A 52 11.76 -6.69 -1.10
CA HIS A 52 11.61 -7.36 -2.39
C HIS A 52 10.60 -6.65 -3.29
N ASN A 53 9.43 -6.32 -2.76
CA ASN A 53 8.40 -5.60 -3.51
C ASN A 53 8.81 -4.15 -3.81
N ASN A 54 9.68 -3.56 -2.99
CA ASN A 54 10.13 -2.16 -3.09
C ASN A 54 11.64 -2.05 -3.35
N GLN A 55 12.08 -2.57 -4.49
CA GLN A 55 13.50 -2.61 -4.89
C GLN A 55 14.20 -1.24 -4.85
N HIS A 56 13.47 -0.17 -5.14
CA HIS A 56 14.01 1.19 -5.05
C HIS A 56 14.40 1.56 -3.60
N ILE A 57 13.55 1.25 -2.61
CA ILE A 57 13.85 1.44 -1.19
C ILE A 57 15.00 0.53 -0.74
N ALA A 58 15.02 -0.72 -1.22
CA ALA A 58 16.14 -1.64 -0.95
C ALA A 58 17.48 -1.08 -1.48
N GLY A 59 17.45 -0.45 -2.66
CA GLY A 59 18.57 0.25 -3.26
C GLY A 59 19.07 1.42 -2.40
N ILE A 60 18.15 2.27 -1.91
CA ILE A 60 18.46 3.38 -0.99
C ILE A 60 19.06 2.83 0.31
N CYS A 61 18.40 1.85 0.94
CA CYS A 61 18.85 1.22 2.18
C CYS A 61 20.24 0.60 2.10
N LYS A 62 20.64 0.10 0.93
CA LYS A 62 21.99 -0.44 0.72
C LYS A 62 23.06 0.63 0.84
N GLN A 63 22.77 1.84 0.37
CA GLN A 63 23.71 2.96 0.32
C GLN A 63 23.67 3.78 1.61
N ASP A 64 22.49 3.89 2.21
CA ASP A 64 22.27 4.67 3.41
C ASP A 64 22.93 4.01 4.63
N SER A 65 23.82 4.72 5.33
CA SER A 65 24.40 4.27 6.60
C SER A 65 23.35 4.12 7.71
N HIS A 66 22.27 4.89 7.67
CA HIS A 66 21.21 4.94 8.68
C HIS A 66 20.11 3.90 8.48
N CYS A 67 20.11 3.14 7.39
CA CYS A 67 19.06 2.16 7.17
C CYS A 67 19.04 1.09 8.28
N PRO A 68 17.93 0.94 9.04
CA PRO A 68 17.84 -0.07 10.11
C PRO A 68 17.71 -1.49 9.56
N TYR A 69 17.39 -1.63 8.27
CA TYR A 69 17.03 -2.90 7.63
C TYR A 69 18.18 -3.56 6.87
N LYS A 70 19.43 -3.13 7.04
CA LYS A 70 20.59 -3.70 6.33
C LYS A 70 20.71 -5.22 6.47
N LYS A 71 20.36 -5.78 7.64
CA LYS A 71 20.36 -7.23 7.89
C LYS A 71 19.47 -8.00 6.90
N TYR A 72 18.40 -7.38 6.41
CA TYR A 72 17.40 -8.00 5.53
C TYR A 72 17.74 -7.93 4.04
N LEU A 73 18.69 -7.07 3.64
CA LEU A 73 19.15 -6.98 2.23
C LEU A 73 19.77 -8.29 1.70
N LYS A 74 20.15 -9.21 2.58
CA LYS A 74 20.63 -10.56 2.21
C LYS A 74 19.50 -11.52 1.79
N LYS A 75 18.25 -11.18 2.09
CA LYS A 75 17.05 -12.00 1.87
C LYS A 75 16.12 -11.46 0.77
N LEU A 76 16.64 -10.67 -0.16
CA LEU A 76 15.83 -10.06 -1.25
C LEU A 76 15.22 -11.05 -2.24
N ARG A 77 15.43 -12.36 -2.08
CA ARG A 77 14.68 -13.38 -2.84
C ARG A 77 13.29 -13.62 -2.26
N SER A 78 13.11 -13.44 -0.95
CA SER A 78 11.84 -13.60 -0.23
C SER A 78 10.81 -12.57 -0.70
N CYS A 79 9.64 -13.02 -1.14
CA CYS A 79 8.60 -12.22 -1.77
C CYS A 79 7.21 -12.58 -1.22
N TRP A 80 6.26 -11.65 -1.23
CA TRP A 80 4.96 -11.89 -0.60
C TRP A 80 4.20 -13.03 -1.27
N GLY A 81 4.36 -13.17 -2.58
CA GLY A 81 3.68 -14.17 -3.41
C GLY A 81 2.75 -13.56 -4.44
N TYR A 82 2.34 -12.31 -4.24
CA TYR A 82 1.51 -11.58 -5.20
C TYR A 82 2.33 -10.90 -6.31
N GLU A 83 3.65 -10.76 -6.15
CA GLU A 83 4.51 -10.21 -7.18
C GLU A 83 4.63 -11.19 -8.36
N LYS A 84 4.55 -10.68 -9.60
CA LYS A 84 4.61 -11.52 -10.82
C LYS A 84 5.91 -12.33 -10.93
N SER A 85 7.01 -11.83 -10.37
CA SER A 85 8.33 -12.47 -10.36
C SER A 85 8.54 -13.45 -9.20
N CYS A 86 7.59 -13.56 -8.27
CA CYS A 86 7.76 -14.36 -7.05
C CYS A 86 7.63 -15.86 -7.34
N LYS A 87 8.70 -16.63 -7.09
CA LYS A 87 8.66 -18.10 -7.16
C LYS A 87 7.99 -18.67 -5.92
N SER A 88 7.35 -19.84 -6.06
CA SER A 88 6.69 -20.56 -4.96
C SER A 88 7.56 -20.70 -3.72
N ASP A 89 8.82 -21.09 -3.91
CA ASP A 89 9.75 -21.43 -2.83
C ASP A 89 10.24 -20.21 -2.04
N TYR A 90 9.94 -19.00 -2.53
CA TYR A 90 10.35 -17.74 -1.91
C TYR A 90 9.19 -16.98 -1.28
N ARG A 91 7.97 -17.52 -1.31
CA ARG A 91 6.77 -16.89 -0.73
C ARG A 91 6.91 -16.74 0.79
N PHE A 92 6.16 -15.79 1.35
CA PHE A 92 6.09 -15.60 2.81
C PHE A 92 5.66 -16.88 3.52
N SER A 93 4.56 -17.45 3.07
CA SER A 93 3.99 -18.69 3.57
C SER A 93 3.43 -19.50 2.41
N TYR A 94 3.30 -20.79 2.67
CA TYR A 94 2.47 -21.67 1.87
C TYR A 94 1.80 -22.68 2.81
N PRO A 95 0.49 -22.93 2.67
CA PRO A 95 -0.24 -23.79 3.60
C PRO A 95 0.34 -25.21 3.59
N VAL A 96 0.45 -25.82 4.77
CA VAL A 96 0.77 -27.24 4.93
C VAL A 96 -0.54 -27.97 5.20
N CYS A 97 -0.89 -28.91 4.33
CA CYS A 97 -2.10 -29.72 4.45
C CYS A 97 -1.69 -31.18 4.64
N ASP A 98 -2.29 -31.84 5.63
CA ASP A 98 -2.08 -33.24 6.01
C ASP A 98 -3.21 -34.16 5.52
N TYR A 99 -4.39 -33.60 5.26
CA TYR A 99 -5.51 -34.28 4.63
C TYR A 99 -6.29 -33.34 3.70
N VAL A 100 -7.24 -33.91 2.93
CA VAL A 100 -8.09 -33.18 2.00
C VAL A 100 -9.56 -33.44 2.34
N GLU A 101 -10.33 -32.37 2.52
CA GLU A 101 -11.78 -32.47 2.53
C GLU A 101 -12.29 -32.53 1.08
N THR A 102 -12.82 -33.69 0.69
CA THR A 102 -13.27 -33.96 -0.69
C THR A 102 -14.40 -33.05 -1.17
N GLY A 103 -15.11 -32.38 -0.26
CA GLY A 103 -16.10 -31.34 -0.60
C GLY A 103 -15.48 -30.00 -1.03
N TRP A 104 -14.19 -29.79 -0.74
CA TRP A 104 -13.48 -28.52 -0.98
C TRP A 104 -12.41 -28.64 -2.08
N ALA A 105 -11.68 -29.76 -2.12
CA ALA A 105 -10.64 -30.01 -3.13
C ALA A 105 -10.50 -31.51 -3.44
N ASN A 106 -9.93 -31.82 -4.61
CA ASN A 106 -9.74 -33.20 -5.06
C ASN A 106 -8.41 -33.81 -4.58
N ASP A 107 -7.42 -32.97 -4.28
CA ASP A 107 -6.07 -33.35 -3.85
C ASP A 107 -5.42 -32.25 -2.99
N ILE A 108 -4.29 -32.58 -2.36
CA ILE A 108 -3.57 -31.71 -1.42
C ILE A 108 -3.08 -30.44 -2.13
N GLU A 109 -2.53 -30.58 -3.34
CA GLU A 109 -2.00 -29.45 -4.09
C GLU A 109 -3.11 -28.44 -4.41
N THR A 110 -4.27 -28.94 -4.84
CA THR A 110 -5.46 -28.13 -5.11
C THR A 110 -5.95 -27.43 -3.83
N ALA A 111 -6.00 -28.13 -2.70
CA ALA A 111 -6.39 -27.54 -1.41
C ALA A 111 -5.45 -26.40 -1.01
N GLN A 112 -4.14 -26.61 -1.12
CA GLN A 112 -3.13 -25.59 -0.82
C GLN A 112 -3.24 -24.38 -1.75
N GLN A 113 -3.47 -24.60 -3.05
CA GLN A 113 -3.67 -23.52 -4.02
C GLN A 113 -4.94 -22.72 -3.73
N ILE A 114 -6.04 -23.38 -3.36
CA ILE A 114 -7.29 -22.70 -3.00
C ILE A 114 -7.09 -21.85 -1.75
N PHE A 115 -6.52 -22.42 -0.68
CA PHE A 115 -6.22 -21.68 0.53
C PHE A 115 -5.33 -20.47 0.24
N TRP A 116 -4.24 -20.66 -0.50
CA TRP A 116 -3.33 -19.57 -0.81
C TRP A 116 -4.00 -18.45 -1.62
N LYS A 117 -4.87 -18.80 -2.59
CA LYS A 117 -5.61 -17.82 -3.40
C LYS A 117 -6.72 -17.09 -2.65
N GLN A 118 -7.32 -17.71 -1.64
CA GLN A 118 -8.53 -17.17 -0.99
C GLN A 118 -8.29 -16.63 0.42
N ALA A 119 -7.27 -17.14 1.13
CA ALA A 119 -7.05 -16.88 2.55
C ALA A 119 -5.61 -16.47 2.91
N ASP A 120 -4.70 -16.45 1.94
CA ASP A 120 -3.29 -16.01 2.12
C ASP A 120 -2.97 -14.85 1.17
N PHE A 121 -1.70 -14.46 1.02
CA PHE A 121 -1.23 -13.38 0.14
C PHE A 121 -1.63 -13.55 -1.34
N GLY A 122 -2.02 -14.76 -1.78
CA GLY A 122 -2.63 -14.96 -3.09
C GLY A 122 -3.96 -14.22 -3.25
N TYR A 123 -4.72 -13.99 -2.18
CA TYR A 123 -5.93 -13.15 -2.20
C TYR A 123 -5.62 -11.73 -2.67
N ILE A 124 -4.57 -11.11 -2.14
CA ILE A 124 -4.12 -9.78 -2.54
C ILE A 124 -3.77 -9.76 -4.03
N ARG A 125 -3.13 -10.84 -4.53
CA ARG A 125 -2.81 -10.98 -5.95
C ARG A 125 -4.07 -10.93 -6.83
N GLU A 126 -5.10 -11.67 -6.45
CA GLU A 126 -6.36 -11.68 -7.21
C GLU A 126 -7.02 -10.29 -7.18
N ARG A 127 -7.07 -9.61 -6.02
CA ARG A 127 -7.60 -8.24 -5.93
C ARG A 127 -6.82 -7.26 -6.82
N LEU A 128 -5.50 -7.34 -6.83
CA LEU A 128 -4.63 -6.52 -7.69
C LEU A 128 -4.84 -6.79 -9.17
N ASN A 129 -5.01 -8.06 -9.57
CA ASN A 129 -5.24 -8.44 -10.97
C ASN A 129 -6.62 -7.98 -11.48
N GLU A 130 -7.59 -7.85 -10.58
CA GLU A 130 -8.94 -7.39 -10.88
C GLU A 130 -9.06 -5.85 -10.96
N MET A 131 -8.02 -5.10 -10.56
CA MET A 131 -8.10 -3.64 -10.49
C MET A 131 -8.39 -3.01 -11.86
N LYS A 132 -9.50 -2.28 -11.93
CA LYS A 132 -9.97 -1.57 -13.11
C LYS A 132 -10.25 -0.11 -12.76
N THR A 133 -9.75 0.80 -13.59
CA THR A 133 -10.06 2.23 -13.46
C THR A 133 -11.40 2.54 -14.11
N HIS A 134 -12.38 2.91 -13.28
CA HIS A 134 -13.74 3.27 -13.70
C HIS A 134 -13.86 4.76 -14.00
N CYS A 135 -13.28 5.61 -13.14
CA CYS A 135 -13.20 7.06 -13.31
C CYS A 135 -11.76 7.39 -13.74
N LYS A 136 -11.58 7.73 -15.02
CA LYS A 136 -10.26 7.96 -15.64
C LYS A 136 -9.93 9.47 -15.67
N PRO A 137 -8.83 9.91 -15.04
CA PRO A 137 -8.41 11.30 -15.09
C PRO A 137 -7.91 11.66 -16.50
N ALA A 138 -8.20 12.87 -16.98
CA ALA A 138 -7.72 13.38 -18.26
C ALA A 138 -6.50 14.32 -18.09
N ALA A 139 -6.41 15.00 -16.94
CA ALA A 139 -5.32 15.91 -16.59
C ALA A 139 -4.92 15.77 -15.12
N THR A 140 -3.79 16.38 -14.75
CA THR A 140 -3.43 16.58 -13.33
C THR A 140 -4.52 17.38 -12.63
N GLY A 141 -4.89 16.97 -11.41
CA GLY A 141 -6.00 17.56 -10.66
C GLY A 141 -7.35 16.87 -10.88
N ASP A 142 -7.50 16.08 -11.95
CA ASP A 142 -8.70 15.29 -12.16
C ASP A 142 -8.80 14.14 -11.14
N SER A 143 -10.02 13.67 -10.93
CA SER A 143 -10.32 12.58 -10.02
C SER A 143 -10.06 11.22 -10.65
N SER A 144 -9.81 10.22 -9.80
CA SER A 144 -9.75 8.83 -10.23
C SER A 144 -10.51 7.91 -9.27
N LEU A 145 -11.01 6.81 -9.81
CA LEU A 145 -11.57 5.69 -9.04
C LEU A 145 -11.15 4.39 -9.72
N THR A 146 -10.33 3.62 -9.01
CA THR A 146 -9.88 2.29 -9.44
C THR A 146 -10.30 1.28 -8.40
N CYS A 147 -10.98 0.22 -8.82
CA CYS A 147 -11.49 -0.80 -7.92
C CYS A 147 -11.24 -2.20 -8.43
N SER A 148 -11.16 -3.17 -7.51
CA SER A 148 -11.23 -4.59 -7.84
C SER A 148 -12.65 -4.96 -8.27
N GLN A 149 -12.82 -6.20 -8.72
CA GLN A 149 -14.12 -6.72 -9.17
C GLN A 149 -15.19 -6.51 -8.09
N TYR A 150 -16.41 -6.15 -8.52
CA TYR A 150 -17.56 -5.86 -7.65
C TYR A 150 -17.35 -4.70 -6.66
N LEU A 151 -16.31 -3.90 -6.85
CA LEU A 151 -15.93 -2.78 -5.97
C LEU A 151 -15.62 -3.24 -4.52
N GLN A 152 -14.97 -4.39 -4.36
CA GLN A 152 -14.59 -4.90 -3.03
C GLN A 152 -13.47 -4.07 -2.40
N HIS A 153 -12.47 -3.66 -3.19
CA HIS A 153 -11.44 -2.72 -2.80
C HIS A 153 -11.39 -1.58 -3.81
N CYS A 154 -11.35 -0.34 -3.33
CA CYS A 154 -11.29 0.84 -4.18
C CYS A 154 -10.18 1.80 -3.70
N ARG A 155 -9.54 2.45 -4.67
CA ARG A 155 -8.64 3.59 -4.47
C ARG A 155 -9.19 4.76 -5.26
N ALA A 156 -9.27 5.92 -4.62
CA ALA A 156 -9.72 7.15 -5.25
C ALA A 156 -8.71 8.29 -5.05
N THR A 157 -8.72 9.25 -5.98
CA THR A 157 -8.04 10.54 -5.83
C THR A 157 -9.03 11.65 -6.13
N ASN A 158 -8.93 12.76 -5.39
CA ASN A 158 -9.82 13.92 -5.52
C ASN A 158 -11.30 13.52 -5.50
N LEU A 159 -11.66 12.67 -4.51
CA LEU A 159 -13.02 12.20 -4.30
C LEU A 159 -13.86 13.32 -3.69
N TYR A 160 -14.99 13.63 -4.32
CA TYR A 160 -16.00 14.55 -3.80
C TYR A 160 -17.11 13.78 -3.10
N ILE A 161 -17.53 14.25 -1.93
CA ILE A 161 -18.66 13.73 -1.17
C ILE A 161 -19.46 14.91 -0.62
N ASP A 162 -20.75 14.99 -0.95
CA ASP A 162 -21.71 15.97 -0.43
C ASP A 162 -22.60 15.32 0.62
N LEU A 163 -22.47 15.77 1.87
CA LEU A 163 -23.22 15.23 3.01
C LEU A 163 -24.35 16.15 3.49
N ARG A 164 -24.65 17.24 2.78
CA ARG A 164 -25.60 18.27 3.25
C ARG A 164 -27.06 17.81 3.28
N THR A 165 -27.43 16.93 2.36
CA THR A 165 -28.80 16.43 2.11
C THR A 165 -29.05 15.04 2.69
N VAL A 166 -28.03 14.46 3.29
CA VAL A 166 -28.04 13.11 3.84
C VAL A 166 -29.09 12.95 4.95
N LYS A 167 -29.95 11.95 4.79
CA LYS A 167 -30.98 11.61 5.79
C LYS A 167 -30.47 10.53 6.72
N ARG A 168 -30.36 10.85 8.01
CA ARG A 168 -30.06 9.88 9.07
C ARG A 168 -31.07 8.73 9.09
N ASN A 169 -30.61 7.53 9.39
CA ASN A 169 -31.44 6.34 9.51
C ASN A 169 -31.04 5.52 10.75
N HIS A 170 -31.87 4.56 11.14
CA HIS A 170 -31.55 3.57 12.17
C HIS A 170 -30.98 2.26 11.60
N ASP A 171 -30.92 2.16 10.27
CA ASP A 171 -30.28 1.05 9.56
C ASP A 171 -28.79 1.36 9.37
N ARG A 172 -27.94 0.45 9.86
CA ARG A 172 -26.47 0.58 9.88
C ARG A 172 -25.81 0.41 8.52
N PHE A 173 -26.48 -0.30 7.62
CA PHE A 173 -25.95 -0.58 6.29
C PHE A 173 -26.96 -0.14 5.23
N LYS A 174 -27.58 1.01 5.47
CA LYS A 174 -28.55 1.55 4.54
C LYS A 174 -27.88 1.78 3.19
N GLU A 175 -28.29 1.00 2.21
CA GLU A 175 -27.89 1.19 0.82
C GLU A 175 -28.52 2.47 0.26
N ASP A 176 -28.01 2.97 -0.87
CA ASP A 176 -28.60 4.12 -1.58
C ASP A 176 -28.63 5.41 -0.74
N PHE A 177 -27.65 5.56 0.16
CA PHE A 177 -27.52 6.70 1.06
C PHE A 177 -27.18 8.02 0.34
N LEU A 178 -26.35 7.94 -0.72
CA LEU A 178 -25.95 9.09 -1.55
C LEU A 178 -26.72 9.07 -2.87
N GLN A 179 -27.21 10.24 -3.27
CA GLN A 179 -27.88 10.49 -4.53
C GLN A 179 -26.89 10.86 -5.63
N LYS A 180 -27.38 10.90 -6.87
CA LYS A 180 -26.57 11.28 -8.03
C LYS A 180 -26.00 12.70 -7.83
N GLY A 181 -24.69 12.83 -8.02
CA GLY A 181 -23.95 14.08 -7.82
C GLY A 181 -23.47 14.31 -6.39
N GLU A 182 -23.89 13.50 -5.41
CA GLU A 182 -23.43 13.61 -4.02
C GLU A 182 -22.13 12.83 -3.76
N ILE A 183 -21.74 11.94 -4.67
CA ILE A 183 -20.43 11.30 -4.66
C ILE A 183 -19.89 11.21 -6.08
N GLY A 184 -18.61 11.54 -6.26
CA GLY A 184 -18.07 11.58 -7.61
C GLY A 184 -16.69 12.22 -7.72
N GLY A 185 -16.34 12.54 -8.96
CA GLY A 185 -15.09 13.19 -9.31
C GLY A 185 -15.08 13.71 -10.74
N HIS A 186 -14.17 14.62 -11.05
CA HIS A 186 -13.98 15.13 -12.41
C HIS A 186 -13.16 14.12 -13.23
N CYS A 187 -13.80 13.36 -14.12
CA CYS A 187 -13.14 12.30 -14.89
C CYS A 187 -14.02 11.78 -16.04
N SER A 188 -13.43 10.93 -16.89
CA SER A 188 -14.19 10.12 -17.85
C SER A 188 -14.68 8.83 -17.17
N LEU A 189 -16.01 8.63 -17.16
CA LEU A 189 -16.67 7.48 -16.53
C LEU A 189 -17.51 6.71 -17.55
N ASP A 190 -17.21 5.41 -17.71
CA ASP A 190 -18.10 4.48 -18.41
C ASP A 190 -19.17 3.98 -17.42
N VAL A 191 -20.32 4.65 -17.43
CA VAL A 191 -21.42 4.38 -16.50
C VAL A 191 -21.96 2.96 -16.65
N GLN A 192 -22.06 2.44 -17.88
CA GLN A 192 -22.61 1.10 -18.11
C GLN A 192 -21.66 0.02 -17.57
N ALA A 193 -20.37 0.15 -17.87
CA ALA A 193 -19.37 -0.77 -17.35
C ALA A 193 -19.20 -0.67 -15.82
N PHE A 194 -19.43 0.50 -15.23
CA PHE A 194 -19.38 0.69 -13.78
C PHE A 194 -20.59 0.05 -13.08
N LEU A 195 -21.81 0.26 -13.58
CA LEU A 195 -23.02 -0.35 -13.00
C LEU A 195 -23.03 -1.88 -13.14
N ALA A 196 -22.33 -2.44 -14.13
CA ALA A 196 -22.17 -3.88 -14.29
C ALA A 196 -21.43 -4.56 -13.11
N GLU A 197 -20.69 -3.80 -12.30
CA GLU A 197 -20.03 -4.32 -11.08
C GLU A 197 -21.05 -4.59 -9.95
N GLY A 198 -22.32 -4.19 -10.10
CA GLY A 198 -23.38 -4.36 -9.09
C GLY A 198 -23.92 -5.77 -8.89
N GLN A 199 -23.37 -6.77 -9.59
CA GLN A 199 -23.85 -8.16 -9.51
C GLN A 199 -23.70 -8.78 -8.12
N ARG A 200 -22.80 -8.25 -7.28
CA ARG A 200 -22.61 -8.66 -5.88
C ARG A 200 -22.75 -7.46 -4.94
N LYS A 201 -23.99 -7.00 -4.80
CA LYS A 201 -24.39 -5.99 -3.82
C LYS A 201 -24.74 -6.69 -2.50
N SER A 202 -23.98 -6.43 -1.44
CA SER A 202 -24.30 -6.91 -0.10
C SER A 202 -23.60 -6.04 0.96
N PRO A 203 -24.26 -5.76 2.10
CA PRO A 203 -23.63 -5.13 3.25
C PRO A 203 -22.31 -5.83 3.62
N LEU A 204 -21.27 -5.03 3.87
CA LEU A 204 -19.92 -5.48 4.26
C LEU A 204 -19.14 -6.34 3.23
N GLN A 205 -19.71 -6.63 2.05
CA GLN A 205 -19.01 -7.40 1.01
C GLN A 205 -18.45 -6.54 -0.12
N SER A 206 -19.07 -5.39 -0.40
CA SER A 206 -18.65 -4.46 -1.44
C SER A 206 -19.01 -3.01 -1.14
N TRP A 207 -18.32 -2.08 -1.81
CA TRP A 207 -18.63 -0.64 -1.81
C TRP A 207 -19.64 -0.24 -2.89
N PHE A 208 -20.16 -1.20 -3.66
CA PHE A 208 -21.06 -0.89 -4.76
C PHE A 208 -22.31 -0.13 -4.31
N ALA A 209 -22.90 -0.48 -3.17
CA ALA A 209 -24.10 0.19 -2.67
C ALA A 209 -23.90 1.69 -2.40
N GLU A 210 -22.71 2.10 -1.97
CA GLU A 210 -22.36 3.50 -1.68
C GLU A 210 -21.93 4.24 -2.94
N LEU A 211 -21.32 3.51 -3.88
CA LEU A 211 -20.75 4.09 -5.08
C LEU A 211 -21.67 3.98 -6.30
N GLN A 212 -22.82 3.31 -6.24
CA GLN A 212 -23.70 3.11 -7.40
C GLN A 212 -24.20 4.42 -8.04
N THR A 213 -24.23 5.52 -7.28
CA THR A 213 -24.57 6.88 -7.77
C THR A 213 -23.34 7.74 -8.09
N PHE A 214 -22.14 7.14 -8.11
CA PHE A 214 -20.89 7.82 -8.44
C PHE A 214 -21.00 8.54 -9.78
N THR A 215 -20.70 9.84 -9.75
CA THR A 215 -20.97 10.74 -10.87
C THR A 215 -19.68 11.34 -11.40
N ALA A 216 -19.53 11.34 -12.73
CA ALA A 216 -18.55 12.18 -13.40
C ALA A 216 -19.01 13.65 -13.29
N LEU A 217 -18.30 14.43 -12.49
CA LEU A 217 -18.63 15.82 -12.19
C LEU A 217 -18.14 16.73 -13.32
N ASN A 218 -18.82 17.86 -13.50
CA ASN A 218 -18.47 18.90 -14.47
C ASN A 218 -17.56 20.00 -13.88
N PHE A 219 -17.06 19.77 -12.67
CA PHE A 219 -16.15 20.66 -11.93
C PHE A 219 -15.07 19.81 -11.27
N ARG A 220 -13.90 20.39 -11.06
CA ARG A 220 -12.81 19.80 -10.29
C ARG A 220 -12.97 20.11 -8.81
N PRO A 221 -13.12 19.09 -7.93
CA PRO A 221 -13.48 19.35 -6.54
C PRO A 221 -12.52 20.27 -5.78
N LEU A 222 -11.21 20.11 -6.00
CA LEU A 222 -10.18 20.88 -5.31
C LEU A 222 -9.90 22.21 -6.00
N GLU A 223 -9.67 22.20 -7.31
CA GLU A 223 -9.28 23.38 -8.09
C GLU A 223 -10.40 24.42 -8.21
N ASP A 224 -11.65 23.98 -8.27
CA ASP A 224 -12.81 24.87 -8.35
C ASP A 224 -13.41 25.21 -6.97
N GLU A 225 -12.69 24.87 -5.89
CA GLU A 225 -13.01 25.16 -4.48
C GLU A 225 -14.44 24.77 -4.10
N LYS A 226 -14.83 23.52 -4.40
CA LYS A 226 -16.22 23.03 -4.18
C LYS A 226 -16.46 22.34 -2.85
N CYS A 227 -15.44 22.24 -2.00
CA CYS A 227 -15.51 21.54 -0.72
C CYS A 227 -15.40 22.52 0.45
N ASP A 228 -16.30 22.39 1.44
CA ASP A 228 -16.18 23.11 2.72
C ASP A 228 -15.04 22.57 3.59
N VAL A 229 -14.72 21.28 3.42
CA VAL A 229 -13.66 20.55 4.14
C VAL A 229 -12.82 19.79 3.13
N VAL A 230 -11.51 19.98 3.17
CA VAL A 230 -10.53 19.27 2.33
C VAL A 230 -9.70 18.34 3.23
N ILE A 231 -9.63 17.06 2.84
CA ILE A 231 -8.84 16.05 3.54
C ILE A 231 -7.65 15.67 2.66
N GLU A 232 -6.47 16.18 2.99
CA GLU A 232 -5.23 15.90 2.25
C GLU A 232 -4.51 14.63 2.75
N LYS A 233 -4.71 14.30 4.03
CA LYS A 233 -4.10 13.13 4.66
C LYS A 233 -4.71 11.85 4.09
N PRO A 234 -3.91 10.81 3.78
CA PRO A 234 -4.44 9.53 3.29
C PRO A 234 -5.52 8.99 4.22
N THR A 235 -6.66 8.62 3.64
CA THR A 235 -7.87 8.29 4.41
C THR A 235 -8.44 6.96 3.94
N TYR A 236 -8.64 6.04 4.88
CA TYR A 236 -9.34 4.78 4.64
C TYR A 236 -10.79 4.91 5.05
N PHE A 237 -11.70 4.64 4.11
CA PHE A 237 -13.11 4.44 4.42
C PHE A 237 -13.31 2.96 4.75
N MET A 238 -13.94 2.69 5.90
CA MET A 238 -14.17 1.32 6.36
C MET A 238 -15.54 1.21 7.01
N LYS A 239 -16.33 0.22 6.57
CA LYS A 239 -17.51 -0.22 7.33
C LYS A 239 -17.04 -1.26 8.34
N LEU A 240 -17.04 -0.90 9.61
CA LEU A 240 -16.64 -1.82 10.67
C LEU A 240 -17.78 -2.79 10.98
N ASP A 241 -17.44 -4.02 11.32
CA ASP A 241 -18.40 -5.03 11.78
C ASP A 241 -18.97 -4.68 13.18
N ALA A 242 -19.94 -5.45 13.66
CA ALA A 242 -20.61 -5.23 14.93
C ALA A 242 -19.63 -5.25 16.11
N GLY A 243 -19.35 -4.08 16.70
CA GLY A 243 -18.45 -3.89 17.83
C GLY A 243 -18.95 -4.41 19.18
N VAL A 244 -19.48 -5.63 19.19
CA VAL A 244 -19.92 -6.33 20.39
C VAL A 244 -18.70 -6.81 21.19
N ASN A 245 -17.60 -7.16 20.52
CA ASN A 245 -16.32 -7.48 21.15
C ASN A 245 -15.16 -7.34 20.14
N MET A 246 -13.91 -7.42 20.62
CA MET A 246 -12.71 -7.33 19.79
C MET A 246 -12.60 -8.43 18.72
N TYR A 247 -13.15 -9.62 18.98
CA TYR A 247 -13.12 -10.74 18.02
C TYR A 247 -14.03 -10.50 16.82
N HIS A 248 -15.15 -9.78 16.99
CA HIS A 248 -16.00 -9.38 15.87
C HIS A 248 -15.30 -8.36 14.96
N HIS A 249 -14.35 -7.57 15.49
CA HIS A 249 -13.50 -6.68 14.69
C HIS A 249 -12.31 -7.36 14.03
N PHE A 250 -12.10 -8.67 14.22
CA PHE A 250 -10.93 -9.35 13.66
C PHE A 250 -10.85 -9.20 12.14
N CYS A 251 -11.99 -9.31 11.46
CA CYS A 251 -12.08 -9.10 10.02
C CYS A 251 -11.72 -7.66 9.60
N ASP A 252 -12.02 -6.67 10.43
CA ASP A 252 -11.68 -5.26 10.13
C ASP A 252 -10.16 -5.05 10.11
N PHE A 253 -9.42 -5.64 11.05
CA PHE A 253 -7.96 -5.57 11.06
C PHE A 253 -7.35 -6.25 9.84
N VAL A 254 -7.89 -7.40 9.44
CA VAL A 254 -7.47 -8.12 8.23
C VAL A 254 -7.74 -7.26 6.98
N ASN A 255 -8.92 -6.65 6.87
CA ASN A 255 -9.26 -5.76 5.76
C ASN A 255 -8.34 -4.53 5.68
N LEU A 256 -8.00 -3.93 6.81
CA LEU A 256 -7.06 -2.81 6.86
C LEU A 256 -5.65 -3.25 6.44
N TYR A 257 -5.20 -4.41 6.88
CA TYR A 257 -3.89 -4.96 6.50
C TYR A 257 -3.82 -5.31 5.01
N ILE A 258 -4.86 -5.93 4.46
CA ILE A 258 -5.00 -6.17 3.02
C ILE A 258 -4.98 -4.84 2.25
N THR A 259 -5.67 -3.82 2.73
CA THR A 259 -5.70 -2.48 2.11
C THR A 259 -4.31 -1.85 2.06
N GLN A 260 -3.51 -1.98 3.12
CA GLN A 260 -2.11 -1.54 3.13
C GLN A 260 -1.27 -2.26 2.07
N HIS A 261 -1.46 -3.57 1.89
CA HIS A 261 -0.78 -4.32 0.82
C HIS A 261 -1.23 -3.90 -0.59
N ILE A 262 -2.54 -3.74 -0.80
CA ILE A 262 -3.09 -3.30 -2.10
C ILE A 262 -2.56 -1.90 -2.45
N ASN A 263 -2.47 -1.01 -1.48
CA ASN A 263 -1.94 0.34 -1.68
C ASN A 263 -0.40 0.42 -1.63
N ASN A 264 0.27 -0.65 -1.19
CA ASN A 264 1.70 -0.70 -0.89
C ASN A 264 2.15 0.45 0.02
N SER A 265 1.36 0.73 1.06
CA SER A 265 1.61 1.77 2.06
C SER A 265 1.39 1.19 3.46
N PHE A 266 2.39 1.29 4.33
CA PHE A 266 2.39 0.65 5.65
C PHE A 266 2.57 1.66 6.79
N GLY A 267 2.45 2.95 6.51
CA GLY A 267 2.54 3.99 7.54
C GLY A 267 1.25 4.08 8.36
N THR A 268 1.37 4.52 9.60
CA THR A 268 0.23 4.73 10.51
C THR A 268 -0.29 6.17 10.48
N ASP A 269 0.38 7.08 9.76
CA ASP A 269 -0.07 8.47 9.61
C ASP A 269 -1.20 8.57 8.58
N VAL A 270 -2.36 8.02 8.95
CA VAL A 270 -3.57 7.95 8.11
C VAL A 270 -4.81 8.35 8.91
N ASN A 271 -5.88 8.73 8.22
CA ASN A 271 -7.21 8.84 8.81
C ASN A 271 -7.98 7.55 8.55
N ILE A 272 -8.83 7.17 9.51
CA ILE A 272 -9.82 6.10 9.32
C ILE A 272 -11.19 6.72 9.49
N VAL A 273 -11.98 6.73 8.42
CA VAL A 273 -13.39 7.12 8.43
C VAL A 273 -14.22 5.85 8.62
N MET A 274 -14.77 5.71 9.82
CA MET A 274 -15.79 4.70 10.08
C MET A 274 -17.06 5.09 9.32
N TRP A 275 -17.42 4.31 8.32
CA TRP A 275 -18.61 4.50 7.52
C TRP A 275 -19.79 3.81 8.18
N ASP A 276 -20.61 4.60 8.88
CA ASP A 276 -21.85 4.15 9.53
C ASP A 276 -23.01 5.08 9.13
N THR A 277 -24.17 4.50 8.85
CA THR A 277 -25.40 5.23 8.51
C THR A 277 -26.36 5.36 9.69
N VAL A 278 -26.04 4.78 10.85
CA VAL A 278 -26.77 4.99 12.12
C VAL A 278 -26.37 6.30 12.79
N SER A 279 -27.34 6.96 13.42
CA SER A 279 -27.11 8.03 14.40
C SER A 279 -27.65 7.66 15.77
#